data_AF-A0AAD4VVG8-F1
#
_entry.id   AF-A0AAD4VVG8-F1
#
_cell.length_a   1.000
_cell.length_b   1.000
_cell.length_c   1.000
_cell.angle_alpha   90.00
_cell.angle_beta   90.00
_cell.angle_gamma   90.00
#
_symmetry.space_group_name_H-M   'P 1'
#
loop_
_entity.id
_entity.type
_entity.pdbx_description
1 polymer ?
#
loop_
_entity_poly.entity_id
_entity_poly.type
_entity_poly.pdbx_seq_one_letter_code
_entity_poly.pdbx_strand_id
1 'polypeptide(L)'
;MVSGLQKREPLPRKLQNLSSLTKMKSVKRSSIFMEALLQIYMLKLKLEAVQREYLHLMALKTECLNLINHSQVPKEVKIEKIEEGFLVRVKCENAGDTLVSVLEAFEEMGLTVLQARISSNNYFSMEAIAVAENQNQDRVDVRDITQAITRATEINGH
;
A
#
# COMPACT_ATOMS: atom_id res chain seq x y z
N MET A 1 47.49 -55.61 68.32
CA MET A 1 48.34 -55.01 67.27
C MET A 1 48.06 -55.72 65.95
N VAL A 2 48.28 -55.02 64.82
CA VAL A 2 48.17 -55.44 63.40
C VAL A 2 46.75 -55.26 62.82
N SER A 3 46.32 -54.03 62.49
CA SER A 3 46.60 -53.20 61.29
C SER A 3 45.87 -53.70 60.02
N GLY A 4 44.86 -52.93 59.61
CA GLY A 4 44.11 -53.17 58.38
C GLY A 4 44.92 -52.94 57.11
N LEU A 5 44.45 -53.53 56.01
CA LEU A 5 44.81 -53.10 54.66
C LEU A 5 43.73 -53.55 53.67
N GLN A 6 42.65 -52.78 53.57
CA GLN A 6 41.71 -52.90 52.46
C GLN A 6 42.40 -52.29 51.23
N LYS A 7 42.96 -53.13 50.37
CA LYS A 7 43.55 -52.71 49.09
C LYS A 7 42.44 -52.08 48.23
N ARG A 8 42.41 -50.75 48.15
CA ARG A 8 41.70 -50.02 47.09
C ARG A 8 42.54 -50.13 45.83
N GLU A 9 41.99 -50.76 44.81
CA GLU A 9 42.56 -50.75 43.46
C GLU A 9 42.66 -49.29 42.95
N PRO A 10 43.77 -48.90 42.32
CA PRO A 10 43.91 -47.58 41.75
C PRO A 10 43.12 -47.50 40.44
N LEU A 11 41.99 -46.79 40.45
CA LEU A 11 41.31 -46.31 39.24
C LEU A 11 41.86 -44.92 38.87
N PRO A 12 42.85 -44.79 37.96
CA PRO A 12 42.93 -43.52 37.25
C PRO A 12 43.43 -43.68 35.81
N ARG A 13 42.68 -44.34 34.93
CA ARG A 13 42.87 -44.19 33.46
C ARG A 13 41.59 -44.10 32.64
N LYS A 14 40.44 -44.54 33.16
CA LYS A 14 39.14 -44.45 32.45
C LYS A 14 38.41 -43.11 32.62
N LEU A 15 38.70 -42.34 33.67
CA LEU A 15 38.01 -41.06 33.95
C LEU A 15 38.51 -39.88 33.11
N GLN A 16 39.75 -39.93 32.59
CA GLN A 16 40.30 -38.83 31.76
C GLN A 16 39.69 -38.78 30.35
N ASN A 17 39.23 -39.92 29.82
CA ASN A 17 38.55 -39.95 28.52
C ASN A 17 37.12 -39.41 28.59
N LEU A 18 36.45 -39.54 29.74
CA LEU A 18 35.09 -38.99 29.93
C LEU A 18 35.11 -37.46 30.06
N SER A 19 36.18 -36.88 30.61
CA SER A 19 36.29 -35.42 30.74
C SER A 19 36.56 -34.71 29.40
N SER A 20 37.33 -35.30 28.48
CA SER A 20 37.57 -34.78 27.13
C SER A 20 36.32 -34.89 26.23
N LEU A 21 35.59 -36.01 26.30
CA LEU A 21 34.30 -36.20 25.61
C LEU A 21 33.23 -35.21 26.08
N THR A 22 33.21 -34.88 27.37
CA THR A 22 32.25 -33.93 27.95
C THR A 22 32.57 -32.49 27.52
N LYS A 23 33.86 -32.10 27.49
CA LYS A 23 34.27 -30.78 26.99
C LYS A 23 33.98 -30.59 25.50
N MET A 24 34.24 -31.59 24.65
CA MET A 24 33.98 -31.48 23.20
C MET A 24 32.49 -31.30 22.87
N LYS A 25 31.58 -32.00 23.57
CA LYS A 25 30.12 -31.80 23.39
C LYS A 25 29.66 -30.41 23.82
N SER A 26 30.21 -29.87 24.91
CA SER A 26 29.89 -28.52 25.38
C SER A 26 30.41 -27.43 24.43
N VAL A 27 31.64 -27.56 23.94
CA VAL A 27 32.24 -26.61 22.98
C VAL A 27 31.50 -26.62 21.65
N LYS A 28 31.13 -27.81 21.13
CA LYS A 28 30.36 -27.93 19.89
C LYS A 28 28.92 -27.42 20.03
N ARG A 29 28.30 -27.58 21.20
CA ARG A 29 26.99 -26.96 21.50
C ARG A 29 27.11 -25.44 21.61
N SER A 30 28.16 -24.95 22.25
CA SER A 30 28.46 -23.51 22.33
C SER A 30 28.71 -22.91 20.94
N SER A 31 29.44 -23.61 20.05
CA SER A 31 29.69 -23.13 18.69
C SER A 31 28.41 -23.09 17.85
N ILE A 32 27.57 -24.13 17.91
CA ILE A 32 26.27 -24.15 17.19
C ILE A 32 25.35 -23.04 17.73
N PHE A 33 25.32 -22.84 19.05
CA PHE A 33 24.53 -21.78 19.67
C PHE A 33 25.01 -20.38 19.26
N MET A 34 26.32 -20.13 19.29
CA MET A 34 26.91 -18.88 18.85
C MET A 34 26.67 -18.62 17.36
N GLU A 35 26.71 -19.65 16.53
CA GLU A 35 26.43 -19.55 15.09
C GLU A 35 24.95 -19.23 14.82
N ALA A 36 24.03 -19.84 15.57
CA ALA A 36 22.61 -19.48 15.51
C ALA A 36 22.36 -18.03 15.96
N LEU A 37 23.02 -17.57 17.02
CA LEU A 37 22.94 -16.16 17.45
C LEU A 37 23.49 -15.20 16.38
N LEU A 38 24.59 -15.56 15.73
CA LEU A 38 25.16 -14.77 14.63
C LEU A 38 24.17 -14.68 13.45
N GLN A 39 23.52 -15.78 13.10
CA GLN A 39 22.50 -15.80 12.05
C GLN A 39 21.30 -14.93 12.39
N ILE A 40 20.79 -15.02 13.62
CA ILE A 40 19.69 -14.15 14.09
C ILE A 40 20.09 -12.68 14.02
N TYR A 41 21.31 -12.36 14.46
CA TYR A 41 21.83 -10.99 14.41
C TYR A 41 21.97 -10.47 12.97
N MET A 42 22.50 -11.30 12.06
CA MET A 42 22.57 -10.95 10.63
C MET A 42 21.18 -10.75 10.01
N LEU A 43 20.21 -11.58 10.36
CA LEU A 43 18.83 -11.43 9.89
C LEU A 43 18.21 -10.12 10.39
N LYS A 44 18.48 -9.76 11.65
CA LYS A 44 18.05 -8.48 12.21
C LYS A 44 18.61 -7.29 11.44
N LEU A 45 19.91 -7.29 11.15
CA LEU A 45 20.55 -6.24 10.36
C LEU A 45 19.98 -6.15 8.94
N LYS A 46 19.73 -7.29 8.29
CA LYS A 46 19.10 -7.32 6.97
C LYS A 46 17.68 -6.77 7.00
N LEU A 47 16.90 -7.09 8.04
CA LEU A 47 15.54 -6.58 8.21
C LEU A 47 15.54 -5.06 8.40
N GLU A 48 16.45 -4.52 9.21
CA GLU A 48 16.60 -3.07 9.41
C GLU A 48 17.01 -2.36 8.12
N ALA A 49 17.88 -2.97 7.30
CA ALA A 49 18.26 -2.43 6.00
C ALA A 49 17.06 -2.36 5.03
N VAL A 50 16.30 -3.45 4.91
CA VAL A 50 15.08 -3.50 4.09
C VAL A 50 14.04 -2.50 4.57
N GLN A 51 13.86 -2.37 5.89
CA GLN A 51 12.93 -1.39 6.45
C GLN A 51 13.33 0.04 6.12
N ARG A 52 14.64 0.35 6.17
CA ARG A 52 15.15 1.67 5.79
C ARG A 52 14.93 1.97 4.30
N GLU A 53 15.20 1.00 3.43
CA GLU A 53 14.95 1.13 1.98
C GLU A 53 13.46 1.32 1.68
N TYR A 54 12.58 0.58 2.36
CA TYR A 54 11.14 0.74 2.23
C TYR A 54 10.68 2.15 2.64
N LEU A 55 11.15 2.66 3.78
CA LEU A 55 10.82 4.01 4.24
C LEU A 55 11.34 5.07 3.27
N HIS A 56 12.55 4.89 2.73
CA HIS A 56 13.09 5.79 1.70
C HIS A 56 12.25 5.76 0.42
N LEU A 57 11.85 4.58 -0.05
CA LEU A 57 11.01 4.44 -1.24
C LEU A 57 9.62 5.08 -1.03
N MET A 58 9.06 4.97 0.18
CA MET A 58 7.82 5.66 0.55
C MET A 58 7.98 7.19 0.57
N ALA A 59 9.10 7.70 1.06
CA ALA A 59 9.40 9.13 1.02
C ALA A 59 9.50 9.63 -0.44
N LEU A 60 10.26 8.94 -1.29
CA LEU A 60 10.37 9.26 -2.72
C LEU A 60 9.02 9.20 -3.43
N LYS A 61 8.20 8.17 -3.16
CA LYS A 61 6.83 8.10 -3.68
C LYS A 61 6.03 9.34 -3.30
N THR A 62 6.12 9.79 -2.06
CA THR A 62 5.41 10.97 -1.56
C THR A 62 5.91 12.24 -2.24
N GLU A 63 7.23 12.40 -2.40
CA GLU A 63 7.82 13.52 -3.13
C GLU A 63 7.39 13.55 -4.61
N CYS A 64 7.38 12.39 -5.29
CA CYS A 64 6.87 12.28 -6.65
C CYS A 64 5.39 12.64 -6.75
N LEU A 65 4.56 12.20 -5.79
CA LEU A 65 3.15 12.57 -5.74
C LEU A 65 2.99 14.09 -5.57
N ASN A 66 3.77 14.71 -4.70
CA ASN A 66 3.76 16.15 -4.52
C ASN A 66 4.17 16.89 -5.81
N LEU A 67 5.21 16.43 -6.52
CA LEU A 67 5.59 16.99 -7.82
C LEU A 67 4.47 16.87 -8.87
N ILE A 68 3.76 15.73 -8.90
CA ILE A 68 2.63 15.52 -9.81
C ILE A 68 1.46 16.45 -9.46
N ASN A 69 1.21 16.69 -8.17
CA ASN A 69 0.19 17.65 -7.74
C ASN A 69 0.56 19.09 -8.11
N HIS A 70 1.86 19.44 -8.09
CA HIS A 70 2.33 20.75 -8.55
C HIS A 70 2.30 20.93 -10.07
N SER A 71 2.33 19.85 -10.86
CA SER A 71 1.99 19.91 -12.28
C SER A 71 0.48 19.97 -12.41
N GLN A 72 -0.08 21.17 -12.56
CA GLN A 72 -1.52 21.40 -12.75
C GLN A 72 -2.12 20.31 -13.65
N VAL A 73 -2.90 19.40 -13.06
CA VAL A 73 -3.59 18.37 -13.84
C VAL A 73 -4.54 19.12 -14.77
N PRO A 74 -4.42 18.99 -16.10
CA PRO A 74 -5.30 19.70 -17.01
C PRO A 74 -6.74 19.26 -16.72
N LYS A 75 -7.57 20.25 -16.38
CA LYS A 75 -9.00 20.07 -16.17
C LYS A 75 -9.64 19.79 -17.53
N GLU A 76 -10.16 18.58 -17.70
CA GLU A 76 -10.81 18.15 -18.94
C GLU A 76 -12.20 17.61 -18.61
N VAL A 77 -13.24 18.26 -19.15
CA VAL A 77 -14.61 17.75 -19.16
C VAL A 77 -14.99 17.55 -20.62
N LYS A 78 -15.32 16.31 -21.00
CA LYS A 78 -15.76 15.95 -22.35
C LYS A 78 -17.08 15.21 -22.24
N ILE A 79 -18.08 15.69 -22.99
CA ILE A 79 -19.40 15.06 -23.06
C ILE A 79 -19.71 14.75 -24.50
N GLU A 80 -20.04 13.50 -24.76
CA GLU A 80 -20.40 12.98 -26.07
C GLU A 80 -21.85 12.47 -25.99
N LYS A 81 -22.69 12.86 -26.95
CA LYS A 81 -24.03 12.29 -27.07
C LYS A 81 -23.92 10.92 -27.73
N ILE A 82 -24.48 9.90 -27.09
CA ILE A 82 -24.54 8.52 -27.59
C ILE A 82 -25.99 8.15 -27.93
N GLU A 83 -26.21 6.96 -28.51
CA GLU A 83 -27.56 6.51 -28.94
C GLU A 83 -28.58 6.57 -27.78
N GLU A 84 -28.21 6.06 -26.61
CA GLU A 84 -29.02 6.08 -25.40
C GLU A 84 -28.34 6.93 -24.30
N GLY A 85 -28.28 8.25 -24.50
CA GLY A 85 -27.88 9.21 -23.47
C GLY A 85 -26.55 9.93 -23.75
N PHE A 86 -25.70 10.03 -22.73
CA PHE A 86 -24.48 10.82 -22.71
C PHE A 86 -23.31 10.04 -22.12
N LEU A 87 -22.18 10.07 -22.81
CA LEU A 87 -20.90 9.63 -22.28
C LEU A 87 -20.16 10.85 -21.72
N VAL A 88 -19.95 10.84 -20.42
CA VAL A 88 -19.30 11.92 -19.67
C VAL A 88 -17.94 11.47 -19.21
N ARG A 89 -16.90 12.22 -19.58
CA ARG A 89 -15.53 12.03 -19.12
C ARG A 89 -15.07 13.28 -18.38
N VAL A 90 -14.64 13.08 -17.14
CA VAL A 90 -14.14 14.14 -16.27
C VAL A 90 -12.73 13.78 -15.82
N LYS A 91 -11.84 14.76 -15.88
CA LYS A 91 -10.50 14.70 -15.30
C LYS A 91 -10.20 16.02 -14.63
N CYS A 92 -9.94 16.02 -13.33
CA CYS A 92 -9.57 17.19 -12.58
C CYS A 92 -8.71 16.83 -11.38
N GLU A 93 -8.23 17.84 -10.66
CA GLU A 93 -7.58 17.64 -9.37
C GLU A 93 -8.55 16.97 -8.39
N ASN A 94 -8.02 16.07 -7.55
CA ASN A 94 -8.83 15.36 -6.58
C ASN A 94 -9.01 16.21 -5.33
N ALA A 95 -10.07 17.01 -5.29
CA ALA A 95 -10.55 17.57 -4.04
C ALA A 95 -11.47 16.53 -3.38
N GLY A 96 -11.43 16.43 -2.04
CA GLY A 96 -12.08 15.34 -1.30
C GLY A 96 -13.57 15.13 -1.64
N ASP A 97 -14.25 16.19 -2.07
CA ASP A 97 -15.68 16.19 -2.34
C ASP A 97 -16.04 16.24 -3.83
N THR A 98 -15.06 16.15 -4.75
CA THR A 98 -15.29 16.25 -6.20
C THR A 98 -16.31 15.24 -6.72
N LEU A 99 -16.28 14.00 -6.21
CA LEU A 99 -17.24 12.98 -6.61
C LEU A 99 -18.68 13.38 -6.26
N VAL A 100 -18.88 13.90 -5.06
CA VAL A 100 -20.21 14.28 -4.56
C VAL A 100 -20.76 15.42 -5.42
N SER A 101 -19.97 16.47 -5.63
CA SER A 101 -20.39 17.61 -6.45
C SER A 101 -20.71 17.22 -7.90
N VAL A 102 -19.95 16.29 -8.48
CA VAL A 102 -20.23 15.79 -9.84
C VAL A 102 -21.53 14.98 -9.88
N LEU A 103 -21.82 14.17 -8.86
CA LEU A 103 -23.08 13.42 -8.77
C LEU A 103 -24.29 14.34 -8.54
N GLU A 104 -24.14 15.38 -7.72
CA GLU A 104 -25.17 16.42 -7.55
C GLU A 104 -25.47 17.12 -8.87
N ALA A 105 -24.44 17.45 -9.67
CA ALA A 105 -24.63 18.03 -10.99
C ALA A 105 -25.37 17.10 -11.97
N PHE A 106 -25.19 15.77 -11.86
CA PHE A 106 -26.00 14.83 -12.64
C PHE A 106 -27.48 14.87 -12.22
N GLU A 107 -27.75 14.89 -10.91
CA GLU A 107 -29.11 14.96 -10.37
C GLU A 107 -29.82 16.27 -10.73
N GLU A 108 -29.14 17.41 -10.60
CA GLU A 108 -29.67 18.73 -11.02
C GLU A 108 -30.04 18.78 -12.51
N MET A 109 -29.26 18.10 -13.35
CA MET A 109 -29.50 18.01 -14.79
C MET A 109 -30.54 16.93 -15.16
N GLY A 110 -31.10 16.20 -14.19
CA GLY A 110 -32.05 15.12 -14.42
C GLY A 110 -31.44 13.94 -15.18
N LEU A 111 -30.17 13.64 -14.91
CA LEU A 111 -29.41 12.56 -15.53
C LEU A 111 -29.25 11.39 -14.55
N THR A 112 -29.73 10.21 -14.94
CA THR A 112 -29.47 8.97 -14.21
C THR A 112 -28.20 8.30 -14.73
N VAL A 113 -27.24 8.03 -13.85
CA VAL A 113 -26.01 7.31 -14.19
C VAL A 113 -26.28 5.81 -14.27
N LEU A 114 -26.12 5.21 -15.45
CA LEU A 114 -26.28 3.76 -15.67
C LEU A 114 -25.00 2.99 -15.34
N GLN A 115 -23.87 3.57 -15.70
CA GLN A 115 -22.56 2.98 -15.51
C GLN A 115 -21.55 4.09 -15.22
N ALA A 116 -20.66 3.85 -14.26
CA ALA A 116 -19.54 4.73 -14.01
C ALA A 116 -18.27 3.95 -13.68
N ARG A 117 -17.13 4.50 -14.09
CA ARG A 117 -15.78 4.09 -13.69
C ARG A 117 -15.10 5.29 -13.07
N ILE A 118 -14.63 5.14 -11.84
CA ILE A 118 -14.05 6.22 -11.06
C ILE A 118 -12.65 5.80 -10.59
N SER A 119 -11.70 6.73 -10.69
CA SER A 119 -10.36 6.63 -10.14
C SER A 119 -10.01 7.93 -9.43
N SER A 120 -9.62 7.85 -8.16
CA SER A 120 -9.32 9.01 -7.32
C SER A 120 -7.96 8.90 -6.60
N ASN A 121 -7.01 8.14 -7.14
CA ASN A 121 -5.73 7.90 -6.45
C ASN A 121 -4.85 9.16 -6.37
N ASN A 122 -4.61 9.81 -7.51
CA ASN A 122 -3.76 11.01 -7.61
C ASN A 122 -4.54 12.22 -8.16
N TYR A 123 -5.47 11.96 -9.07
CA TYR A 123 -6.38 12.93 -9.66
C TYR A 123 -7.75 12.28 -9.75
N PHE A 124 -8.80 13.09 -9.78
CA PHE A 124 -10.14 12.60 -10.00
C PHE A 124 -10.32 12.34 -11.49
N SER A 125 -10.67 11.11 -11.83
CA SER A 125 -11.05 10.71 -13.17
C SER A 125 -12.32 9.89 -13.12
N MET A 126 -13.29 10.30 -13.92
CA MET A 126 -14.58 9.64 -14.03
C MET A 126 -14.95 9.47 -15.49
N GLU A 127 -15.44 8.29 -15.82
CA GLU A 127 -16.13 8.00 -17.07
C GLU A 127 -17.49 7.43 -16.73
N ALA A 128 -18.56 8.06 -17.22
CA ALA A 128 -19.92 7.66 -16.90
C ALA A 128 -20.82 7.71 -18.13
N ILE A 129 -21.73 6.73 -18.18
CA ILE A 129 -22.84 6.69 -19.11
C ILE A 129 -24.08 7.15 -18.32
N ALA A 130 -24.66 8.27 -18.74
CA ALA A 130 -25.82 8.86 -18.10
C ALA A 130 -26.96 9.05 -19.10
N VAL A 131 -28.19 8.73 -18.69
CA VAL A 131 -29.40 8.91 -19.50
C VAL A 131 -30.28 9.99 -18.88
N ALA A 132 -30.92 10.79 -19.72
CA ALA A 132 -31.91 11.75 -19.27
C ALA A 132 -33.16 11.00 -18.78
N GLU A 133 -33.75 11.48 -17.69
CA GLU A 133 -35.05 10.96 -17.25
C GLU A 133 -36.11 11.26 -18.33
N ASN A 134 -37.01 10.28 -18.54
CA ASN A 134 -37.92 10.09 -19.68
C ASN A 134 -38.77 11.31 -20.16
N GLN A 135 -38.72 12.45 -19.48
CA GLN A 135 -39.47 13.68 -19.82
C GLN A 135 -38.59 14.83 -20.33
N ASN A 136 -37.26 14.72 -20.28
CA ASN A 136 -36.35 15.84 -20.54
C ASN A 136 -35.29 15.59 -21.64
N GLN A 137 -35.36 14.46 -22.37
CA GLN A 137 -34.33 14.07 -23.35
C GLN A 137 -34.10 15.10 -24.48
N ASP A 138 -35.13 15.87 -24.85
CA ASP A 138 -35.03 16.95 -25.85
C ASP A 138 -34.68 18.32 -25.27
N ARG A 139 -34.66 18.46 -23.93
CA ARG A 139 -34.39 19.73 -23.24
C ARG A 139 -32.97 19.83 -22.69
N VAL A 140 -32.32 18.69 -22.44
CA VAL A 140 -30.96 18.65 -21.89
C VAL A 140 -29.94 18.75 -23.03
N ASP A 141 -29.31 19.92 -23.17
CA ASP A 141 -28.23 20.14 -24.14
C ASP A 141 -26.87 19.70 -23.56
N VAL A 142 -26.00 19.20 -24.43
CA VAL A 142 -24.60 18.83 -24.10
C VAL A 142 -23.87 20.02 -23.46
N ARG A 143 -24.16 21.24 -23.92
CA ARG A 143 -23.54 22.46 -23.39
C ARG A 143 -23.93 22.72 -21.93
N ASP A 144 -25.19 22.49 -21.58
CA ASP A 144 -25.69 22.71 -20.22
C ASP A 144 -25.08 21.70 -19.25
N ILE A 145 -25.02 20.42 -19.66
CA ILE A 145 -24.31 19.36 -18.90
C ILE A 145 -22.84 19.74 -18.72
N THR A 146 -22.18 20.20 -19.79
CA THR A 146 -20.76 20.59 -19.74
C THR A 146 -20.55 21.70 -18.74
N GLN A 147 -21.43 22.70 -18.73
CA GLN A 147 -21.34 23.82 -17.81
C GLN A 147 -21.59 23.40 -16.36
N ALA A 148 -22.59 22.57 -16.09
CA ALA A 148 -22.91 22.09 -14.75
C ALA A 148 -21.74 21.29 -14.15
N ILE A 149 -21.18 20.35 -14.92
CA ILE A 149 -20.06 19.51 -14.48
C ILE A 149 -18.76 20.33 -14.34
N THR A 150 -18.55 21.32 -15.22
CA THR A 150 -17.39 22.22 -15.11
C THR A 150 -17.46 23.04 -13.82
N ARG A 151 -18.65 23.52 -13.43
CA ARG A 151 -18.85 24.22 -12.15
C ARG A 151 -18.65 23.30 -10.95
N ALA A 152 -19.21 22.10 -10.98
CA ALA A 152 -19.04 21.11 -9.89
C ALA A 152 -17.58 20.76 -9.62
N THR A 153 -16.75 20.75 -10.66
CA THR A 153 -15.31 20.49 -10.57
C THR A 153 -14.49 21.75 -10.23
N GLU A 154 -15.11 22.92 -10.14
CA GLU A 154 -14.51 24.21 -9.75
C GLU A 154 -14.76 24.54 -8.27
N ILE A 155 -15.95 24.21 -7.75
CA ILE A 155 -16.40 24.57 -6.40
C ILE A 155 -15.45 24.05 -5.30
N ASN A 156 -14.73 22.95 -5.55
CA ASN A 156 -13.85 22.32 -4.57
C ASN A 156 -12.35 22.63 -4.78
N GLY A 157 -12.00 23.54 -5.69
CA GLY A 157 -10.61 23.93 -5.98
C GLY A 157 -10.07 25.11 -5.15
N HIS A 158 -10.68 25.42 -4.00
CA HIS A 158 -10.33 26.55 -3.12
C HIS A 158 -9.87 26.10 -1.74
#